data_AF-A0A2M7A6K3-F1
#
_entry.id   AF-A0A2M7A6K3-F1
#
_cell.length_a   1.000
_cell.length_b   1.000
_cell.length_c   1.000
_cell.angle_alpha   90.00
_cell.angle_beta   90.00
_cell.angle_gamma   90.00
#
_symmetry.space_group_name_H-M   'P 1'
#
loop_
_entity.id
_entity.type
_entity.pdbx_description
1 polymer ?
#
loop_
_entity_poly.entity_id
_entity_poly.type
_entity_poly.pdbx_seq_one_letter_code
_entity_poly.pdbx_strand_id
1 'polypeptide(L)'
;MSSKKFSTIGWQGINLTVPSGWNLTEVSGNYQAGYLKISDLKNVRCEIKWEETKSVPNLKSLLKNYFNKMKKVARKQNLKIKIEEDIKSLNETMSVGNRAFLTFAWEARTKAVGFIGYCPICRRVLIMQVLSPQGETEKSMIYSIFSSLKDHSEDNLNLWSLHGLEVKIPQDYYLRKSILQSGLVQLDFQNKKNKLVVRRYALANVVLKGKTLEEWFTKNFLRVFREYETKEK
;
A
#
# COMPACT_ATOMS: atom_id res chain seq x y z
N MET A 1 -24.70 -9.94 9.26
CA MET A 1 -23.91 -9.24 8.21
C MET A 1 -22.77 -10.15 7.81
N SER A 2 -22.79 -10.68 6.58
CA SER A 2 -21.70 -11.53 6.07
C SER A 2 -20.39 -10.73 6.10
N SER A 3 -19.40 -11.16 6.87
CA SER A 3 -18.09 -10.51 6.85
C SER A 3 -17.50 -10.72 5.46
N LYS A 4 -17.14 -9.63 4.77
CA LYS A 4 -16.40 -9.76 3.50
C LYS A 4 -15.17 -10.62 3.77
N LYS A 5 -14.90 -11.63 2.94
CA LYS A 5 -13.69 -12.49 3.06
C LYS A 5 -12.41 -11.74 2.68
N PHE A 6 -12.54 -10.68 1.88
CA PHE A 6 -11.45 -9.83 1.40
C PHE A 6 -11.79 -8.34 1.50
N SER A 7 -10.76 -7.50 1.62
CA SER A 7 -10.83 -6.04 1.57
C SER A 7 -9.84 -5.49 0.54
N THR A 8 -10.08 -4.25 0.07
CA THR A 8 -9.17 -3.56 -0.85
C THR A 8 -8.34 -2.54 -0.08
N ILE A 9 -7.03 -2.56 -0.30
CA ILE A 9 -6.09 -1.53 0.15
C ILE A 9 -5.69 -0.70 -1.07
N GLY A 10 -5.61 0.61 -0.88
CA GLY A 10 -5.25 1.58 -1.93
C GLY A 10 -4.30 2.63 -1.37
N TRP A 11 -3.15 2.83 -2.01
CA TRP A 11 -2.17 3.84 -1.61
C TRP A 11 -1.25 4.21 -2.78
N GLN A 12 -1.07 5.51 -3.05
CA GLN A 12 -0.15 6.00 -4.10
C GLN A 12 -0.35 5.35 -5.49
N GLY A 13 -1.63 5.12 -5.85
CA GLY A 13 -2.04 4.47 -7.08
C GLY A 13 -1.81 2.95 -7.12
N ILE A 14 -1.34 2.35 -6.02
CA ILE A 14 -1.27 0.90 -5.85
C ILE A 14 -2.54 0.42 -5.17
N ASN A 15 -3.23 -0.55 -5.78
CA ASN A 15 -4.41 -1.20 -5.23
C ASN A 15 -4.18 -2.70 -5.13
N LEU A 16 -4.65 -3.29 -4.03
CA LEU A 16 -4.49 -4.71 -3.74
C LEU A 16 -5.69 -5.25 -2.96
N THR A 17 -6.19 -6.42 -3.36
CA THR A 17 -7.18 -7.17 -2.60
C THR A 17 -6.49 -8.14 -1.65
N VAL A 18 -6.79 -8.04 -0.36
CA VAL A 18 -6.18 -8.85 0.71
C VAL A 18 -7.25 -9.47 1.60
N PRO A 19 -6.94 -10.56 2.33
CA PRO A 19 -7.87 -11.13 3.31
C PRO A 19 -8.37 -10.07 4.31
N SER A 20 -9.65 -10.14 4.65
CA SER A 20 -10.22 -9.25 5.66
C SER A 20 -9.54 -9.43 7.01
N GLY A 21 -9.19 -8.32 7.64
CA GLY A 21 -8.37 -8.28 8.87
C GLY A 21 -6.91 -7.93 8.62
N TRP A 22 -6.46 -7.94 7.36
CA TRP A 22 -5.19 -7.34 6.98
C TRP A 22 -5.37 -5.83 6.84
N ASN A 23 -4.44 -5.07 7.40
CA ASN A 23 -4.46 -3.61 7.43
C ASN A 23 -3.11 -3.05 7.00
N LEU A 24 -3.16 -1.90 6.34
CA LEU A 24 -1.96 -1.11 6.09
C LEU A 24 -1.41 -0.61 7.44
N THR A 25 -0.18 -0.99 7.78
CA THR A 25 0.46 -0.71 9.07
C THR A 25 1.69 0.18 8.96
N GLU A 26 2.32 0.23 7.80
CA GLU A 26 3.44 1.12 7.55
C GLU A 26 3.37 1.67 6.12
N VAL A 27 3.63 2.97 5.99
CA VAL A 27 3.66 3.69 4.73
C VAL A 27 4.89 4.59 4.73
N SER A 28 5.61 4.64 3.62
CA SER A 28 6.67 5.66 3.42
C SER A 28 6.84 6.00 1.95
N GLY A 29 7.47 7.15 1.70
CA GLY A 29 7.75 7.64 0.36
C GLY A 29 6.54 8.33 -0.29
N ASN A 30 6.53 8.34 -1.61
CA ASN A 30 5.59 9.07 -2.46
C ASN A 30 5.17 8.22 -3.67
N TYR A 31 4.54 8.85 -4.65
CA TYR A 31 4.09 8.17 -5.87
C TYR A 31 5.25 7.51 -6.64
N GLN A 32 6.39 8.20 -6.74
CA GLN A 32 7.56 7.73 -7.49
C GLN A 32 8.28 6.59 -6.77
N ALA A 33 8.54 6.72 -5.47
CA ALA A 33 9.26 5.70 -4.72
C ALA A 33 8.73 5.60 -3.29
N GLY A 34 8.52 4.38 -2.82
CA GLY A 34 7.97 4.18 -1.49
C GLY A 34 7.86 2.72 -1.08
N TYR A 35 7.21 2.54 0.07
CA TYR A 35 7.06 1.25 0.70
C TYR A 35 5.73 1.16 1.47
N LEU A 36 5.12 -0.02 1.43
CA LEU A 36 3.91 -0.39 2.16
C LEU A 36 4.14 -1.70 2.91
N LYS A 37 3.68 -1.72 4.15
CA LYS A 37 3.58 -2.93 4.98
C LYS A 37 2.13 -3.16 5.32
N ILE A 38 1.67 -4.38 5.07
CA ILE A 38 0.34 -4.85 5.39
C ILE A 38 0.48 -5.98 6.41
N SER A 39 -0.22 -5.87 7.52
CA SER A 39 -0.16 -6.84 8.62
C SER A 39 -1.56 -7.29 9.01
N ASP A 40 -1.66 -8.50 9.56
CA ASP A 40 -2.81 -8.85 10.40
C ASP A 40 -2.57 -8.33 11.83
N LEU A 41 -3.38 -8.81 12.79
CA LEU A 41 -3.26 -8.41 14.20
C LEU A 41 -1.90 -8.74 14.85
N LYS A 42 -1.15 -9.69 14.32
CA LYS A 42 0.06 -10.25 14.96
C LYS A 42 1.31 -10.15 14.09
N ASN A 43 1.17 -10.29 12.78
CA ASN A 43 2.30 -10.50 11.88
C ASN A 43 2.19 -9.65 10.62
N VAL A 44 3.36 -9.33 10.06
CA VAL A 44 3.46 -8.82 8.69
C VAL A 44 3.04 -9.91 7.72
N ARG A 45 2.21 -9.54 6.74
CA ARG A 45 1.60 -10.46 5.79
C ARG A 45 1.92 -10.14 4.35
N CYS A 46 2.08 -8.86 4.03
CA CYS A 46 2.50 -8.44 2.71
C CYS A 46 3.37 -7.19 2.79
N GLU A 47 4.39 -7.13 1.95
CA GLU A 47 5.23 -5.96 1.78
C GLU A 47 5.28 -5.60 0.30
N ILE A 48 5.24 -4.30 0.00
CA ILE A 48 5.36 -3.77 -1.34
C ILE A 48 6.36 -2.63 -1.29
N LYS A 49 7.39 -2.69 -2.15
CA LYS A 49 8.31 -1.59 -2.40
C LYS A 49 8.23 -1.21 -3.87
N TRP A 50 8.20 0.09 -4.17
CA TRP A 50 8.26 0.56 -5.55
C TRP A 50 9.26 1.70 -5.73
N GLU A 51 9.70 1.85 -6.98
CA GLU A 51 10.58 2.92 -7.43
C GLU A 51 10.37 3.17 -8.93
N GLU A 52 10.18 4.43 -9.31
CA GLU A 52 10.12 4.87 -10.70
C GLU A 52 11.50 4.78 -11.34
N THR A 53 11.53 4.30 -12.57
CA THR A 53 12.75 4.14 -13.36
C THR A 53 12.70 5.01 -14.61
N LYS A 54 13.87 5.56 -14.99
CA LYS A 54 13.98 6.40 -16.18
C LYS A 54 13.98 5.60 -17.49
N SER A 55 14.36 4.32 -17.41
CA SER A 55 14.50 3.41 -18.54
C SER A 55 14.03 2.01 -18.14
N VAL A 56 13.71 1.18 -19.14
CA VAL A 56 13.33 -0.23 -18.90
C VAL A 56 14.46 -0.93 -18.12
N PRO A 57 14.18 -1.48 -16.93
CA PRO A 57 15.21 -2.02 -16.05
C PRO A 57 15.50 -3.49 -16.34
N ASN A 58 16.71 -3.93 -16.00
CA ASN A 58 17.06 -5.34 -15.96
C ASN A 58 16.56 -5.96 -14.63
N LEU A 59 15.40 -6.61 -14.67
CA LEU A 59 14.77 -7.22 -13.49
C LEU A 59 15.65 -8.25 -12.79
N LYS A 60 16.41 -9.07 -13.54
CA LYS A 60 17.33 -10.06 -12.96
C LYS A 60 18.42 -9.40 -12.12
N SER A 61 18.99 -8.29 -12.61
CA SER A 61 20.01 -7.54 -11.88
C SER A 61 19.45 -6.88 -10.62
N LEU A 62 18.26 -6.29 -10.72
CA LEU A 62 17.58 -5.70 -9.55
C LEU A 62 17.24 -6.75 -8.48
N LEU A 63 16.74 -7.92 -8.90
CA LEU A 63 16.44 -9.03 -8.01
C LEU A 63 17.69 -9.56 -7.30
N LYS A 64 18.78 -9.75 -8.05
CA LYS A 64 20.08 -10.14 -7.49
C LYS A 64 20.58 -9.13 -6.44
N ASN A 65 20.46 -7.84 -6.72
CA ASN A 65 20.83 -6.79 -5.78
C ASN A 65 19.95 -6.79 -4.51
N TYR A 66 18.65 -7.03 -4.67
CA TYR A 66 17.73 -7.21 -3.56
C TYR A 66 18.14 -8.39 -2.66
N PHE A 67 18.42 -9.56 -3.24
CA PHE A 67 18.89 -10.72 -2.49
C PHE A 67 20.25 -10.51 -1.83
N ASN A 68 21.18 -9.80 -2.46
CA ASN A 68 22.47 -9.48 -1.84
C ASN A 68 22.29 -8.64 -0.57
N LYS A 69 21.39 -7.64 -0.61
CA LYS A 69 21.04 -6.84 0.59
C LYS A 69 20.42 -7.73 1.66
N MET A 70 19.48 -8.59 1.29
CA MET A 70 18.81 -9.52 2.20
C MET A 70 19.80 -10.51 2.85
N LYS A 71 20.70 -11.14 2.07
CA LYS A 71 21.76 -12.02 2.57
C LYS A 71 22.70 -11.30 3.54
N LYS A 72 23.02 -10.03 3.28
CA LYS A 72 23.85 -9.21 4.19
C LYS A 72 23.16 -8.98 5.53
N VAL A 73 21.85 -8.72 5.54
CA VAL A 73 21.06 -8.57 6.77
C VAL A 73 20.96 -9.90 7.53
N ALA A 74 20.67 -11.00 6.83
CA ALA A 74 20.59 -12.33 7.44
C ALA A 74 21.91 -12.75 8.10
N ARG A 75 23.06 -12.52 7.43
CA ARG A 75 24.40 -12.79 8.00
C ARG A 75 24.65 -12.00 9.28
N LYS A 76 24.30 -10.71 9.32
CA LYS A 76 24.44 -9.88 10.54
C LYS A 76 23.61 -10.39 11.71
N GLN A 77 22.50 -11.09 11.43
CA GLN A 77 21.61 -11.68 12.44
C GLN A 77 21.89 -13.17 12.70
N ASN A 78 22.98 -13.70 12.13
CA ASN A 78 23.34 -15.12 12.17
C ASN A 78 22.20 -16.07 11.71
N LEU A 79 21.47 -15.65 10.66
CA LEU A 79 20.38 -16.43 10.06
C LEU A 79 20.82 -17.10 8.76
N LYS A 80 20.44 -18.37 8.63
CA LYS A 80 20.50 -19.07 7.35
C LYS A 80 19.30 -18.63 6.51
N ILE A 81 19.56 -18.28 5.25
CA ILE A 81 18.53 -17.92 4.29
C ILE A 81 18.62 -18.82 3.06
N LYS A 82 17.50 -19.43 2.68
CA LYS A 82 17.32 -20.13 1.42
C LYS A 82 16.56 -19.23 0.47
N ILE A 83 16.98 -19.15 -0.78
CA ILE A 83 16.32 -18.36 -1.83
C ILE A 83 16.12 -19.28 -3.03
N GLU A 84 14.93 -19.22 -3.59
CA GLU A 84 14.53 -19.87 -4.83
C GLU A 84 14.06 -18.78 -5.80
N GLU A 85 14.52 -18.85 -7.04
CA GLU A 85 14.15 -17.94 -8.12
C GLU A 85 13.33 -18.72 -9.15
N ASP A 86 12.49 -18.02 -9.92
CA ASP A 86 11.76 -18.59 -11.05
C ASP A 86 10.82 -19.75 -10.65
N ILE A 87 9.89 -19.45 -9.74
CA ILE A 87 8.94 -20.43 -9.22
C ILE A 87 7.93 -20.80 -10.32
N LYS A 88 8.20 -21.91 -11.01
CA LYS A 88 7.39 -22.40 -12.14
C LYS A 88 5.89 -22.41 -11.86
N SER A 89 5.49 -22.99 -10.72
CA SER A 89 4.07 -23.10 -10.36
C SER A 89 3.34 -21.75 -10.23
N LEU A 90 4.07 -20.67 -9.92
CA LEU A 90 3.51 -19.32 -9.91
C LEU A 90 3.59 -18.67 -11.28
N ASN A 91 4.69 -18.83 -12.02
CA ASN A 91 4.83 -18.23 -13.34
C ASN A 91 3.78 -18.73 -14.35
N GLU A 92 3.39 -20.00 -14.26
CA GLU A 92 2.42 -20.61 -15.18
C GLU A 92 0.98 -20.14 -14.93
N THR A 93 0.67 -19.79 -13.69
CA THR A 93 -0.69 -19.39 -13.31
C THR A 93 -0.83 -17.88 -13.21
N MET A 94 0.16 -17.19 -12.63
CA MET A 94 0.12 -15.79 -12.25
C MET A 94 0.15 -14.84 -13.45
N SER A 95 -0.86 -13.97 -13.50
CA SER A 95 -0.83 -12.74 -14.29
C SER A 95 -0.77 -11.55 -13.35
N VAL A 96 0.24 -10.70 -13.52
CA VAL A 96 0.38 -9.44 -12.77
C VAL A 96 0.08 -8.27 -13.70
N GLY A 97 -1.12 -8.27 -14.28
CA GLY A 97 -1.50 -7.32 -15.33
C GLY A 97 -0.53 -7.36 -16.52
N ASN A 98 -0.27 -6.21 -17.13
CA ASN A 98 0.61 -6.09 -18.31
C ASN A 98 2.12 -5.97 -17.96
N ARG A 99 2.57 -6.59 -16.88
CA ARG A 99 3.94 -6.44 -16.36
C ARG A 99 4.82 -7.60 -16.77
N ALA A 100 6.06 -7.29 -17.14
CA ALA A 100 7.13 -8.29 -17.06
C ALA A 100 7.47 -8.52 -15.59
N PHE A 101 7.62 -9.77 -15.17
CA PHE A 101 7.92 -10.11 -13.78
C PHE A 101 8.87 -11.31 -13.64
N LEU A 102 9.49 -11.43 -12.48
CA LEU A 102 10.24 -12.60 -12.03
C LEU A 102 9.76 -12.97 -10.64
N THR A 103 9.42 -14.25 -10.42
CA THR A 103 9.01 -14.76 -9.11
C THR A 103 10.19 -15.24 -8.29
N PHE A 104 10.01 -15.25 -6.97
CA PHE A 104 10.97 -15.79 -6.03
C PHE A 104 10.29 -16.26 -4.74
N ALA A 105 11.00 -17.08 -3.99
CA ALA A 105 10.69 -17.39 -2.60
C ALA A 105 11.96 -17.32 -1.77
N TRP A 106 11.78 -17.06 -0.49
CA TRP A 106 12.86 -17.19 0.47
C TRP A 106 12.35 -17.72 1.80
N GLU A 107 13.25 -18.39 2.51
CA GLU A 107 13.01 -18.96 3.82
C GLU A 107 14.16 -18.61 4.77
N ALA A 108 13.80 -18.02 5.91
CA ALA A 108 14.68 -17.78 7.05
C ALA A 108 13.90 -18.06 8.34
N ARG A 109 13.67 -17.06 9.20
CA ARG A 109 12.74 -17.18 10.34
C ARG A 109 11.27 -17.26 9.92
N THR A 110 10.97 -16.79 8.72
CA THR A 110 9.66 -16.85 8.07
C THR A 110 9.88 -17.27 6.62
N LYS A 111 8.80 -17.72 5.97
CA LYS A 111 8.76 -17.96 4.53
C LYS A 111 8.10 -16.77 3.85
N ALA A 112 8.57 -16.41 2.66
CA ALA A 112 7.85 -15.48 1.81
C ALA A 112 7.92 -15.92 0.36
N VAL A 113 6.85 -15.61 -0.35
CA VAL A 113 6.74 -15.76 -1.80
C VAL A 113 6.55 -14.36 -2.36
N GLY A 114 7.23 -14.03 -3.44
CA GLY A 114 7.15 -12.70 -4.03
C GLY A 114 7.45 -12.67 -5.51
N PHE A 115 7.35 -11.47 -6.06
CA PHE A 115 7.81 -11.18 -7.41
C PHE A 115 8.42 -9.78 -7.47
N ILE A 116 9.29 -9.58 -8.44
CA ILE A 116 9.70 -8.26 -8.91
C ILE A 116 9.07 -8.04 -10.29
N GLY A 117 8.47 -6.88 -10.51
CA GLY A 117 7.81 -6.55 -11.78
C GLY A 117 8.11 -5.14 -12.24
N TYR A 118 8.04 -4.92 -13.55
CA TYR A 118 8.11 -3.60 -14.17
C TYR A 118 6.83 -3.32 -14.95
N CYS A 119 6.25 -2.15 -14.72
CA CYS A 119 5.09 -1.67 -15.45
C CYS A 119 5.51 -0.58 -16.46
N PRO A 120 5.30 -0.79 -17.77
CA PRO A 120 5.70 0.18 -18.79
C PRO A 120 4.85 1.46 -18.77
N ILE A 121 3.64 1.41 -18.18
CA ILE A 121 2.71 2.55 -18.15
C ILE A 121 3.15 3.59 -17.11
N CYS A 122 3.30 3.17 -15.85
CA CYS A 122 3.73 4.07 -14.77
C CYS A 122 5.25 4.10 -14.57
N ARG A 123 6.01 3.29 -15.34
CA ARG A 123 7.48 3.14 -15.29
C ARG A 123 8.04 2.75 -13.91
N ARG A 124 7.23 2.12 -13.07
CA ARG A 124 7.63 1.67 -11.74
C ARG A 124 8.13 0.24 -11.78
N VAL A 125 9.23 0.00 -11.06
CA VAL A 125 9.59 -1.33 -10.58
C VAL A 125 8.95 -1.54 -9.23
N LEU A 126 8.36 -2.71 -9.04
CA LEU A 126 7.71 -3.10 -7.80
C LEU A 126 8.28 -4.44 -7.34
N ILE A 127 8.67 -4.54 -6.08
CA ILE A 127 8.95 -5.79 -5.39
C ILE A 127 7.84 -6.00 -4.38
N MET A 128 7.10 -7.08 -4.54
CA MET A 128 6.02 -7.46 -3.62
C MET A 128 6.24 -8.88 -3.11
N GLN A 129 5.98 -9.09 -1.82
CA GLN A 129 6.08 -10.40 -1.20
C GLN A 129 4.98 -10.61 -0.17
N VAL A 130 4.40 -11.81 -0.16
CA VAL A 130 3.47 -12.30 0.85
C VAL A 130 4.25 -13.18 1.82
N LEU A 131 4.15 -12.88 3.11
CA LEU A 131 4.87 -13.53 4.20
C LEU A 131 3.97 -14.53 4.93
N SER A 132 4.58 -15.65 5.32
CA SER A 132 3.91 -16.78 5.97
C SER A 132 4.65 -17.14 7.29
N PRO A 133 4.44 -16.36 8.38
CA PRO A 133 5.16 -16.50 9.64
C PRO A 133 4.70 -17.64 10.57
N GLN A 134 3.54 -18.27 10.32
CA GLN A 134 2.96 -19.32 11.17
C GLN A 134 2.62 -20.61 10.39
N GLY A 135 3.45 -20.96 9.41
CA GLY A 135 3.15 -22.02 8.44
C GLY A 135 2.87 -21.43 7.06
N GLU A 136 2.48 -22.26 6.10
CA GLU A 136 2.33 -21.84 4.70
C GLU A 136 1.03 -21.06 4.47
N THR A 137 1.13 -19.94 3.77
CA THR A 137 -0.05 -19.28 3.20
C THR A 137 -0.51 -20.09 2.00
N GLU A 138 -1.81 -20.35 1.92
CA GLU A 138 -2.39 -21.11 0.81
C GLU A 138 -2.00 -20.50 -0.54
N LYS A 139 -1.52 -21.32 -1.47
CA LYS A 139 -1.07 -20.85 -2.80
C LYS A 139 -2.17 -20.07 -3.54
N SER A 140 -3.42 -20.50 -3.41
CA SER A 140 -4.58 -19.83 -4.02
C SER A 140 -4.78 -18.39 -3.49
N MET A 141 -4.48 -18.16 -2.21
CA MET A 141 -4.54 -16.84 -1.58
C MET A 141 -3.41 -15.95 -2.09
N ILE A 142 -2.17 -16.47 -2.16
CA ILE A 142 -1.02 -15.75 -2.71
C ILE A 142 -1.32 -15.33 -4.16
N TYR A 143 -1.82 -16.26 -4.96
CA TYR A 143 -2.23 -16.03 -6.34
C TYR A 143 -3.31 -14.93 -6.45
N SER A 144 -4.35 -15.03 -5.63
CA SER A 144 -5.46 -14.05 -5.62
C SER A 144 -4.97 -12.65 -5.26
N ILE A 145 -4.06 -12.57 -4.28
CA ILE A 145 -3.41 -11.32 -3.87
C ILE A 145 -2.62 -10.75 -5.06
N PHE A 146 -1.65 -11.49 -5.62
CA PHE A 146 -0.82 -10.98 -6.71
C PHE A 146 -1.60 -10.58 -7.96
N SER A 147 -2.60 -11.37 -8.33
CA SER A 147 -3.43 -11.11 -9.51
C SER A 147 -4.33 -9.89 -9.34
N SER A 148 -4.62 -9.47 -8.10
CA SER A 148 -5.40 -8.27 -7.82
C SER A 148 -4.60 -6.97 -7.89
N LEU A 149 -3.26 -7.05 -8.02
CA LEU A 149 -2.41 -5.87 -7.96
C LEU A 149 -2.60 -4.94 -9.18
N LYS A 150 -3.06 -3.73 -8.88
CA LYS A 150 -2.98 -2.56 -9.78
C LYS A 150 -1.93 -1.59 -9.26
N ASP A 151 -1.17 -0.95 -10.14
CA ASP A 151 -0.10 0.01 -9.82
C ASP A 151 -0.25 1.32 -10.61
N HIS A 152 -1.45 1.61 -11.05
CA HIS A 152 -1.91 2.88 -11.57
C HIS A 152 -3.44 2.78 -11.66
N SER A 153 -4.10 3.92 -11.68
CA SER A 153 -5.54 3.93 -11.89
C SER A 153 -5.87 3.96 -13.38
N GLU A 154 -6.97 3.31 -13.75
CA GLU A 154 -7.52 3.27 -15.11
C GLU A 154 -8.56 4.40 -15.33
N ASP A 155 -9.09 4.96 -14.24
CA ASP A 155 -10.20 5.92 -14.19
C ASP A 155 -9.78 7.34 -13.77
N ASN A 156 -8.48 7.65 -13.79
CA ASN A 156 -7.88 8.89 -13.28
C ASN A 156 -8.18 9.19 -11.78
N LEU A 157 -8.64 8.21 -11.02
CA LEU A 157 -8.86 8.28 -9.58
C LEU A 157 -7.99 7.27 -8.82
N ASN A 158 -7.12 7.76 -7.94
CA ASN A 158 -6.38 6.92 -7.00
C ASN A 158 -7.26 6.58 -5.79
N LEU A 159 -7.36 5.29 -5.49
CA LEU A 159 -7.96 4.83 -4.24
C LEU A 159 -6.98 5.05 -3.09
N TRP A 160 -7.51 5.61 -2.00
CA TRP A 160 -6.83 5.73 -0.72
C TRP A 160 -7.67 4.99 0.32
N SER A 161 -7.14 3.87 0.80
CA SER A 161 -7.82 3.00 1.76
C SER A 161 -6.88 2.60 2.90
N LEU A 162 -7.22 3.02 4.11
CA LEU A 162 -6.50 2.67 5.34
C LEU A 162 -7.36 2.93 6.58
N HIS A 163 -7.26 2.05 7.58
CA HIS A 163 -7.93 2.18 8.88
C HIS A 163 -9.43 2.58 8.81
N GLY A 164 -10.15 2.00 7.84
CA GLY A 164 -11.58 2.26 7.62
C GLY A 164 -11.91 3.57 6.93
N LEU A 165 -10.91 4.36 6.50
CA LEU A 165 -11.09 5.38 5.47
C LEU A 165 -11.03 4.70 4.11
N GLU A 166 -11.96 5.03 3.23
CA GLU A 166 -11.94 4.64 1.81
C GLU A 166 -12.38 5.86 0.98
N VAL A 167 -11.50 6.40 0.15
CA VAL A 167 -11.79 7.57 -0.68
C VAL A 167 -11.07 7.47 -2.02
N LYS A 168 -11.71 7.95 -3.08
CA LYS A 168 -11.11 8.10 -4.41
C LYS A 168 -10.72 9.57 -4.62
N ILE A 169 -9.45 9.81 -4.98
CA ILE A 169 -8.88 11.14 -5.18
C ILE A 169 -8.32 11.23 -6.60
N PRO A 170 -8.55 12.33 -7.34
CA PRO A 170 -7.97 12.51 -8.67
C PRO A 170 -6.44 12.36 -8.70
N GLN A 171 -5.91 11.75 -9.75
CA GLN A 171 -4.48 11.40 -9.85
C GLN A 171 -3.52 12.59 -9.81
N ASP A 172 -3.99 13.80 -10.16
CA ASP A 172 -3.19 15.03 -10.16
C ASP A 172 -2.95 15.60 -8.74
N TYR A 173 -3.62 15.06 -7.72
CA TYR A 173 -3.38 15.37 -6.32
C TYR A 173 -2.31 14.45 -5.74
N TYR A 174 -1.23 15.03 -5.23
CA TYR A 174 -0.20 14.32 -4.50
C TYR A 174 -0.42 14.44 -2.99
N LEU A 175 -0.14 13.35 -2.26
CA LEU A 175 -0.15 13.37 -0.80
C LEU A 175 1.02 14.24 -0.29
N ARG A 176 0.70 15.25 0.52
CA ARG A 176 1.67 16.11 1.21
C ARG A 176 1.91 15.68 2.64
N LYS A 177 0.86 15.24 3.33
CA LYS A 177 0.92 14.88 4.74
C LYS A 177 -0.09 13.78 5.04
N SER A 178 0.29 12.86 5.91
CA SER A 178 -0.62 11.88 6.51
C SER A 178 -0.49 11.89 8.03
N ILE A 179 -1.61 11.89 8.74
CA ILE A 179 -1.68 11.70 10.19
C ILE A 179 -2.49 10.44 10.44
N LEU A 180 -1.83 9.41 11.00
CA LEU A 180 -2.41 8.10 11.27
C LEU A 180 -2.37 7.86 12.78
N GLN A 181 -3.32 8.41 13.52
CA GLN A 181 -3.41 8.30 14.97
C GLN A 181 -4.64 7.49 15.37
N SER A 182 -4.61 6.95 16.60
CA SER A 182 -5.81 6.33 17.17
C SER A 182 -6.94 7.37 17.23
N GLY A 183 -8.05 7.10 16.56
CA GLY A 183 -9.18 8.01 16.49
C GLY A 183 -9.17 9.04 15.36
N LEU A 184 -8.05 9.24 14.65
CA LEU A 184 -7.97 10.20 13.54
C LEU A 184 -7.07 9.68 12.41
N VAL A 185 -7.66 9.59 11.22
CA VAL A 185 -6.92 9.49 9.96
C VAL A 185 -7.10 10.82 9.23
N GLN A 186 -6.01 11.47 8.86
CA GLN A 186 -6.02 12.66 8.00
C GLN A 186 -5.04 12.46 6.84
N LEU A 187 -5.51 12.75 5.63
CA LEU A 187 -4.70 12.80 4.42
C LEU A 187 -4.82 14.19 3.80
N ASP A 188 -3.69 14.88 3.67
CA ASP A 188 -3.62 16.20 3.05
C ASP A 188 -3.05 16.04 1.65
N PHE A 189 -3.87 16.37 0.68
CA PHE A 189 -3.55 16.36 -0.73
C PHE A 189 -3.40 17.77 -1.27
N GLN A 190 -2.61 17.91 -2.32
CA GLN A 190 -2.48 19.16 -3.03
C GLN A 190 -2.22 18.88 -4.51
N ASN A 191 -2.78 19.71 -5.37
CA ASN A 191 -2.38 19.82 -6.77
C ASN A 191 -1.88 21.26 -7.05
N LYS A 192 -1.72 21.64 -8.32
CA LYS A 192 -1.19 22.97 -8.68
C LYS A 192 -2.05 24.14 -8.14
N LYS A 193 -3.37 23.96 -8.00
CA LYS A 193 -4.33 25.04 -7.71
C LYS A 193 -4.97 24.91 -6.34
N ASN A 194 -5.19 23.68 -5.88
CA ASN A 194 -6.09 23.36 -4.79
C ASN A 194 -5.41 22.50 -3.72
N LYS A 195 -5.94 22.60 -2.52
CA LYS A 195 -5.67 21.69 -1.41
C LYS A 195 -6.93 20.90 -1.11
N LEU A 196 -6.77 19.61 -0.82
CA LEU A 196 -7.87 18.74 -0.43
C LEU A 196 -7.46 17.99 0.83
N VAL A 197 -8.24 18.13 1.90
CA VAL A 197 -7.98 17.48 3.19
C VAL A 197 -9.10 16.50 3.45
N VAL A 198 -8.75 15.22 3.60
CA VAL A 198 -9.69 14.16 3.97
C VAL A 198 -9.43 13.74 5.40
N ARG A 199 -10.47 13.70 6.23
CA ARG A 199 -10.40 13.30 7.63
C ARG A 199 -11.43 12.23 7.94
N ARG A 200 -11.02 11.20 8.67
CA ARG A 200 -11.89 10.24 9.35
C ARG A 200 -11.67 10.32 10.85
N TYR A 201 -12.75 10.60 11.58
CA TYR A 201 -12.78 10.52 13.04
C TYR A 201 -13.39 9.19 13.47
N ALA A 202 -12.75 8.47 14.39
CA ALA A 202 -13.36 7.31 15.03
C ALA A 202 -14.18 7.74 16.26
N LEU A 203 -14.99 6.81 16.79
CA LEU A 203 -15.80 7.04 18.01
C LEU A 203 -16.69 8.28 17.90
N ALA A 204 -17.47 8.38 16.82
CA ALA A 204 -18.35 9.51 16.56
C ALA A 204 -19.27 9.83 17.74
N ASN A 205 -19.76 8.80 18.45
CA ASN A 205 -20.57 8.94 19.66
C ASN A 205 -19.85 9.69 20.80
N VAL A 206 -18.52 9.57 20.90
CA VAL A 206 -17.69 10.29 21.86
C VAL A 206 -17.37 11.69 21.35
N VAL A 207 -16.96 11.80 20.08
CA VAL A 207 -16.58 13.08 19.45
C VAL A 207 -17.75 14.07 19.38
N LEU A 208 -18.96 13.56 19.12
CA LEU A 208 -20.20 14.34 19.01
C LEU A 208 -20.99 14.39 20.33
N LYS A 209 -20.44 13.94 21.45
CA LYS A 209 -21.19 13.81 22.71
C LYS A 209 -21.87 15.14 23.08
N GLY A 210 -23.20 15.12 23.09
CA GLY A 210 -24.05 16.26 23.45
C GLY A 210 -24.10 17.37 22.39
N LYS A 211 -23.76 17.10 21.13
CA LYS A 211 -23.78 18.06 20.02
C LYS A 211 -24.20 17.43 18.71
N THR A 212 -24.74 18.23 17.81
CA THR A 212 -24.96 17.81 16.42
C THR A 212 -23.64 17.81 15.64
N LEU A 213 -23.60 17.11 14.50
CA LEU A 213 -22.45 17.14 13.60
C LEU A 213 -22.16 18.57 13.09
N GLU A 214 -23.21 19.34 12.81
CA GLU A 214 -23.12 20.71 12.35
C GLU A 214 -22.50 21.63 13.40
N GLU A 215 -22.94 21.54 14.66
CA GLU A 215 -22.37 22.30 15.78
C GLU A 215 -20.89 21.97 15.99
N TRP A 216 -20.55 20.68 15.94
CA TRP A 216 -19.17 20.23 16.03
C TRP A 216 -18.34 20.76 14.86
N PHE A 217 -18.84 20.68 13.62
CA PHE A 217 -18.13 21.14 12.44
C PHE A 217 -17.88 22.66 12.49
N THR A 218 -18.94 23.42 12.76
CA THR A 218 -18.94 24.87 12.94
C THR A 218 -17.86 25.29 13.95
N LYS A 219 -17.86 24.68 15.14
CA LYS A 219 -16.90 25.01 16.19
C LYS A 219 -15.45 24.71 15.80
N ASN A 220 -15.19 23.61 15.09
CA ASN A 220 -13.83 23.12 14.86
C ASN A 220 -13.20 23.58 13.53
N PHE A 221 -14.00 23.97 12.53
CA PHE A 221 -13.50 24.23 11.18
C PHE A 221 -13.90 25.56 10.55
N LEU A 222 -14.95 26.27 11.02
CA LEU A 222 -15.37 27.53 10.38
C LEU A 222 -14.25 28.55 10.27
N ARG A 223 -13.40 28.64 11.31
CA ARG A 223 -12.26 29.58 11.30
C ARG A 223 -11.25 29.26 10.20
N VAL A 224 -11.01 27.97 9.96
CA VAL A 224 -10.09 27.50 8.90
C VAL A 224 -10.65 27.85 7.53
N PHE A 225 -11.96 27.67 7.30
CA PHE A 225 -12.59 28.01 6.01
C PHE A 225 -12.67 29.52 5.75
N ARG A 226 -12.90 30.36 6.76
CA ARG A 226 -12.87 31.83 6.59
C ARG A 226 -11.49 32.38 6.18
N GLU A 227 -10.41 31.72 6.61
CA GLU A 227 -9.04 32.07 6.18
C GLU A 227 -8.75 31.68 4.72
N TYR A 228 -9.52 30.77 4.13
CA TYR A 228 -9.43 30.42 2.69
C TYR A 228 -10.25 31.38 1.82
N GLU A 229 -11.43 31.84 2.27
CA GLU A 229 -12.23 32.84 1.54
C GLU A 229 -11.55 34.21 1.44
N THR A 230 -10.67 34.55 2.38
CA THR A 230 -9.98 35.85 2.41
C THR A 230 -8.72 35.92 1.57
N LYS A 231 -8.28 34.81 0.95
CA LYS A 231 -7.06 34.73 0.13
C LYS A 231 -7.29 34.67 -1.38
N GLU A 232 -8.54 34.77 -1.84
CA GLU A 232 -8.91 34.91 -3.26
C GLU A 232 -9.20 36.38 -3.67
N LYS A 233 -8.44 37.35 -3.14
CA LYS A 233 -8.45 38.73 -3.63
C LYS A 233 -7.09 39.15 -4.14
#